data_AF-A0A8J2XNX2-F1
#
_entry.id   AF-A0A8J2XNX2-F1
#
_cell.length_a   1.000
_cell.length_b   1.000
_cell.length_c   1.000
_cell.angle_alpha   90.00
_cell.angle_beta   90.00
_cell.angle_gamma   90.00
#
_symmetry.space_group_name_H-M   'P 1'
#
loop_
_entity.id
_entity.type
_entity.pdbx_description
1 polymer ?
#
loop_
_entity_poly.entity_id
_entity_poly.type
_entity_poly.pdbx_seq_one_letter_code
_entity_poly.pdbx_strand_id
1 'polypeptide(L)' 'MDYEFLAAMIVGPLCLFLLIVAPIWLVMHYRSKRQVSQGLTEEEYRQLRQLAEQSEQMAARIQTLEAILDSESPDWRKKA' A
#
# COMPACT_ATOMS: atom_id res chain seq x y z
N MET A 1 32.41 -30.55 37.80
CA MET A 1 32.01 -29.36 37.03
C MET A 1 30.56 -29.54 36.71
N ASP A 2 29.71 -28.86 37.47
CA ASP A 2 28.29 -29.15 37.53
C ASP A 2 27.62 -28.72 36.22
N TYR A 3 26.82 -29.61 35.64
CA TYR A 3 26.09 -29.38 34.38
C TYR A 3 25.19 -28.14 34.46
N GLU A 4 24.77 -27.76 35.67
CA GLU A 4 24.04 -26.52 35.95
C GLU A 4 24.82 -25.26 35.59
N PHE A 5 26.14 -25.24 35.84
CA PHE A 5 26.98 -24.10 35.50
C PHE A 5 27.16 -23.97 33.98
N LEU A 6 27.36 -25.09 33.30
CA LEU A 6 27.48 -25.14 31.84
C LEU A 6 26.16 -24.70 31.17
N ALA A 7 25.02 -25.13 31.71
CA ALA A 7 23.70 -24.74 31.24
C ALA A 7 23.45 -23.24 31.45
N ALA A 8 23.76 -22.69 32.62
CA ALA A 8 23.57 -21.27 32.93
C ALA A 8 24.36 -20.35 31.98
N MET A 9 25.57 -20.75 31.59
CA MET A 9 26.43 -19.98 30.68
C MET A 9 25.84 -19.88 29.26
N ILE A 10 25.05 -20.86 28.82
CA ILE A 10 24.40 -20.88 27.50
C ILE A 10 22.99 -20.27 27.58
N VAL A 11 22.22 -20.66 28.59
CA VAL A 11 20.81 -20.28 28.73
C VAL A 11 20.66 -18.80 29.09
N GLY A 12 21.55 -18.23 29.91
CA GLY A 12 21.47 -16.82 30.31
C GLY A 12 21.48 -15.85 29.13
N PRO A 13 22.51 -15.87 28.25
CA PRO A 13 22.56 -15.04 27.05
C PRO A 13 21.39 -15.31 26.08
N LEU A 14 20.98 -16.57 25.93
CA LEU A 14 19.86 -16.95 25.07
C LEU A 14 18.52 -16.37 25.56
N CYS A 15 18.26 -16.45 26.87
CA CYS A 15 17.07 -15.85 27.48
C CYS A 15 17.05 -14.33 27.32
N LEU A 16 18.18 -13.64 27.55
CA LEU A 16 18.26 -12.20 27.34
C LEU A 16 18.01 -11.81 25.88
N PHE A 17 18.57 -12.57 24.94
CA PHE A 17 18.33 -12.39 23.51
C PHE A 17 16.84 -12.54 23.18
N LEU A 18 16.17 -13.58 23.69
CA LEU A 18 14.74 -13.80 23.46
C LEU A 18 13.87 -12.71 24.08
N LEU A 19 14.22 -12.23 25.27
CA LEU A 19 13.48 -11.14 25.93
C LEU A 19 13.52 -9.82 25.15
N ILE A 20 14.51 -9.60 24.30
CA ILE A 20 14.62 -8.39 23.47
C ILE A 20 14.10 -8.63 22.06
N VAL A 21 14.52 -9.72 21.43
CA VAL A 21 14.22 -10.00 20.02
C VAL A 21 12.78 -10.44 19.82
N ALA A 22 12.23 -11.27 20.71
CA ALA A 22 10.84 -11.71 20.60
C ALA A 22 9.82 -10.55 20.64
N PRO A 23 9.89 -9.56 21.57
CA PRO A 23 8.97 -8.44 21.55
C PRO A 23 9.19 -7.50 20.38
N ILE A 24 10.43 -7.25 19.94
CA ILE A 24 10.70 -6.45 18.73
C ILE A 24 10.06 -7.14 17.50
N TRP A 25 10.25 -8.45 17.36
CA TRP A 25 9.66 -9.23 16.28
C TRP A 25 8.15 -9.20 16.33
N LEU A 26 7.55 -9.35 17.52
CA LEU A 26 6.10 -9.25 17.70
C LEU A 26 5.58 -7.89 17.27
N VAL A 27 6.19 -6.80 17.74
CA VAL A 27 5.79 -5.44 17.35
C VAL A 27 5.92 -5.23 15.84
N MET A 28 7.02 -5.67 15.23
CA MET A 28 7.21 -5.58 13.77
C MET A 28 6.16 -6.41 13.01
N HIS A 29 5.94 -7.65 13.41
CA HIS A 29 5.00 -8.56 12.76
C HIS A 29 3.57 -8.01 12.79
N TYR A 30 3.14 -7.51 13.95
CA TYR A 30 1.81 -6.96 14.12
C TYR A 30 1.67 -5.57 13.51
N ARG A 31 2.71 -4.72 13.54
CA ARG A 31 2.69 -3.40 12.90
C ARG A 31 2.60 -3.52 11.38
N SER A 32 3.34 -4.44 10.76
CA SER A 32 3.29 -4.70 9.32
C SER A 32 1.91 -5.20 8.89
N LYS A 33 1.32 -6.16 9.61
CA LYS A 33 -0.06 -6.60 9.36
C LYS A 33 -1.07 -5.48 9.54
N ARG A 34 -0.88 -4.62 10.55
CA ARG A 34 -1.77 -3.48 10.81
C ARG A 34 -1.72 -2.46 9.68
N GLN A 35 -0.55 -2.19 9.10
CA GLN A 35 -0.39 -1.27 7.97
C GLN A 35 -1.08 -1.77 6.69
N VAL A 36 -1.15 -3.08 6.48
CA VAL A 36 -1.91 -3.68 5.36
C VAL A 36 -3.43 -3.66 5.60
N SER A 37 -3.87 -3.72 6.86
CA SER A 37 -5.30 -3.67 7.23
C SER A 37 -5.83 -2.25 7.51
N GLN A 38 -4.95 -1.26 7.63
CA GLN A 38 -5.33 0.13 7.73
C GLN A 38 -5.78 0.54 6.33
N GLY A 39 -7.10 0.69 6.17
CA GLY A 39 -7.67 1.24 4.94
C GLY A 39 -7.09 2.62 4.62
N LEU A 40 -7.53 3.17 3.50
CA LEU A 40 -7.06 4.48 3.01
C LEU A 40 -7.17 5.53 4.12
N THR A 41 -6.11 6.30 4.28
CA THR A 41 -6.11 7.51 5.08
C THR A 41 -7.07 8.53 4.46
N GLU A 42 -7.49 9.51 5.25
CA GLU A 42 -8.35 10.61 4.79
C GLU A 42 -7.74 11.36 3.59
N GLU A 43 -6.41 11.50 3.55
CA GLU A 43 -5.70 12.15 2.46
C GLU A 43 -5.71 11.29 1.18
N GLU A 44 -5.43 9.99 1.30
CA GLU A 44 -5.52 9.05 0.17
C GLU A 44 -6.96 8.97 -0.38
N TYR A 45 -7.97 9.03 0.49
CA TYR A 45 -9.37 9.05 0.08
C TYR A 45 -9.71 10.32 -0.72
N ARG A 46 -9.20 11.49 -0.30
CA ARG A 46 -9.36 12.74 -1.05
C ARG A 46 -8.68 12.69 -2.41
N GLN A 47 -7.45 12.16 -2.47
CA GLN A 47 -6.73 12.00 -3.73
C GLN A 47 -7.47 11.09 -4.69
N LEU A 48 -7.99 9.95 -4.21
CA LEU A 48 -8.81 9.05 -5.02
C LEU A 48 -10.08 9.71 -5.53
N ARG A 49 -10.77 10.48 -4.69
CA ARG A 49 -11.97 11.21 -5.09
C ARG A 49 -11.66 12.26 -6.16
N GLN A 50 -10.55 12.99 -6.00
CA GLN A 50 -10.09 13.95 -7.00
C GLN A 50 -9.76 13.26 -8.33
N LEU A 51 -9.08 12.13 -8.30
CA LEU A 51 -8.76 11.34 -9.50
C LEU A 51 -10.02 10.84 -10.20
N ALA A 52 -11.01 10.37 -9.45
CA ALA A 52 -12.30 9.95 -10.01
C ALA A 52 -13.02 11.11 -10.69
N GLU A 53 -13.10 12.27 -10.04
CA GLU A 53 -13.71 13.47 -10.61
C GLU A 53 -12.97 13.94 -11.88
N GLN A 54 -11.64 13.92 -11.87
CA GLN A 54 -10.84 14.24 -13.05
C GLN A 54 -11.08 13.26 -14.21
N SER A 55 -11.25 11.98 -13.92
CA SER A 55 -11.59 10.96 -14.91
C SER A 55 -12.97 11.21 -15.54
N GLU A 56 -13.97 11.57 -14.74
CA GLU A 56 -15.31 11.91 -15.23
C GLU A 56 -15.28 13.14 -16.15
N GLN A 57 -14.55 14.19 -15.73
CA GLN A 57 -14.35 15.38 -16.55
C GLN A 57 -13.63 15.06 -17.87
N MET A 58 -12.62 14.19 -17.82
CA MET A 58 -11.89 13.77 -19.02
C MET A 58 -12.80 13.01 -19.99
N ALA A 59 -13.65 12.11 -19.49
CA ALA A 59 -14.59 11.35 -20.31
C ALA A 59 -15.59 12.27 -21.02
N ALA A 60 -16.17 13.25 -20.30
CA ALA A 60 -17.08 14.23 -20.89
C ALA A 60 -16.39 15.08 -21.99
N ARG A 61 -15.13 15.45 -21.76
CA ARG A 61 -14.33 16.18 -22.75
C ARG A 61 -14.03 15.34 -23.99
N ILE A 62 -13.67 14.07 -23.82
CA ILE A 62 -13.46 13.14 -24.94
C ILE A 62 -14.74 13.02 -25.77
N GLN A 63 -15.89 12.82 -25.13
CA GLN A 63 -17.17 12.73 -25.84
C GLN A 63 -17.49 14.02 -26.63
N THR A 64 -17.19 15.18 -26.05
CA THR A 64 -17.34 16.47 -26.73
C THR A 64 -16.41 16.58 -27.94
N LEU A 65 -15.14 16.17 -27.79
CA LEU A 65 -14.16 16.17 -28.88
C LEU A 65 -14.57 15.20 -29.99
N GLU A 66 -15.07 14.01 -29.64
CA GLU A 66 -15.59 13.05 -30.61
C GLU A 66 -16.79 13.62 -31.38
N ALA A 67 -17.71 14.31 -30.70
CA ALA A 67 -18.86 14.95 -31.34
C ALA A 67 -18.44 16.06 -32.33
N ILE A 68 -17.47 16.90 -31.95
CA ILE A 68 -16.91 17.94 -32.82
C ILE A 68 -16.21 17.30 -34.02
N LEU A 69 -15.45 16.22 -33.78
CA LEU A 69 -14.68 15.58 -34.83
C LEU A 69 -15.59 14.82 -35.81
N ASP A 70 -16.68 14.23 -35.32
CA ASP A 70 -17.73 13.64 -36.15
C ASP A 70 -18.44 14.70 -37.01
N SER A 71 -18.57 15.96 -36.55
CA SER A 71 -19.15 17.05 -37.35
C SER A 71 -18.18 17.69 -38.34
N GLU A 72 -16.94 17.95 -37.92
CA GLU A 72 -15.95 18.71 -38.71
C GLU A 72 -15.11 17.83 -39.63
N SER A 73 -14.98 16.53 -39.33
CA SER A 73 -14.12 15.63 -40.09
C SER A 73 -14.69 14.20 -40.18
N PRO A 74 -15.80 13.98 -40.91
CA PRO A 74 -16.60 12.74 -40.85
C PRO A 74 -15.86 11.41 -41.08
N ASP A 75 -14.71 11.45 -41.75
CA ASP A 75 -13.87 10.28 -42.03
C ASP A 75 -12.67 10.11 -41.06
N TRP A 76 -12.57 10.89 -40.00
CA TRP A 76 -11.43 10.88 -39.07
C TRP A 76 -11.16 9.49 -38.47
N ARG A 77 -12.23 8.73 -38.18
CA ARG A 77 -12.14 7.37 -37.63
C ARG A 77 -11.49 6.38 -38.60
N LYS A 78 -11.48 6.66 -39.90
CA LYS A 78 -10.84 5.81 -40.93
C LYS A 78 -9.35 6.09 -41.10
N LYS A 79 -8.85 7.17 -40.48
CA LYS A 79 -7.43 7.59 -40.52
C LYS A 79 -6.65 7.17 -39.27
N ALA A 80 -7.33 6.63 -38.25
CA ALA A 80 -6.74 6.14 -37.00
C ALA A 80 -6.24 4.69 -37.13
#